data_AF-A0A1B7N2T8-F1
#
_entry.id   AF-A0A1B7N2T8-F1
#
_cell.length_a   1.000
_cell.length_b   1.000
_cell.length_c   1.000
_cell.angle_alpha   90.00
_cell.angle_beta   90.00
_cell.angle_gamma   90.00
#
_symmetry.space_group_name_H-M   'P 1'
#
loop_
_entity.id
_entity.type
_entity.pdbx_description
1 polymer ?
#
loop_
_entity_poly.entity_id
_entity_poly.type
_entity_poly.pdbx_seq_one_letter_code
_entity_poly.pdbx_strand_id
1 'polypeptide(L)' 'MAANVQDVIMLIGDSITQNGWEQGGFAQLLAERYVRKLDVLNRGFSGYQTD' A
#
# COMPACT_ATOMS: atom_id res chain seq x y z
N MET A 1 22.25 -8.43 -1.39
CA MET A 1 22.31 -7.70 -0.11
C MET A 1 20.92 -7.17 0.16
N ALA A 2 20.20 -7.76 1.11
CA ALA A 2 18.94 -7.18 1.58
C ALA A 2 19.31 -5.89 2.30
N ALA A 3 18.93 -4.75 1.72
CA ALA A 3 19.15 -3.46 2.35
C ALA A 3 18.49 -3.47 3.74
N ASN A 4 19.13 -2.81 4.70
CA ASN A 4 18.53 -2.26 5.91
C ASN A 4 17.05 -1.97 5.65
N VAL A 5 16.15 -2.60 6.44
CA VAL A 5 14.69 -2.50 6.32
C VAL A 5 14.32 -1.09 5.88
N GLN A 6 13.85 -0.96 4.64
CA GLN A 6 13.38 0.30 4.12
C GLN A 6 12.07 0.61 4.84
N ASP A 7 11.91 1.85 5.31
CA ASP A 7 10.69 2.26 5.99
C ASP A 7 9.48 2.06 5.06
N VAL A 8 8.40 1.49 5.60
CA VAL A 8 7.26 1.01 4.81
C VAL A 8 5.98 1.73 5.23
N ILE A 9 5.22 2.20 4.25
CA ILE A 9 3.82 2.58 4.42
C ILE A 9 2.96 1.35 4.14
N MET A 10 2.36 0.78 5.19
CA MET A 10 1.46 -0.36 5.08
C MET A 10 0.02 0.12 4.97
N LEU A 11 -0.66 -0.26 3.88
CA LEU A 11 -2.07 0.02 3.66
C LEU A 11 -2.89 -1.17 4.15
N ILE A 12 -3.67 -0.98 5.21
CA ILE A 12 -4.54 -1.99 5.80
C ILE A 12 -5.97 -1.52 5.65
N GLY A 13 -6.85 -2.41 5.17
CA GLY A 13 -8.27 -2.08 5.02
C GLY A 13 -9.02 -3.14 4.25
N ASP A 14 -10.17 -2.73 3.72
CA ASP A 14 -11.14 -3.56 3.02
C ASP A 14 -10.89 -3.62 1.50
N SER A 15 -11.94 -3.86 0.73
CA SER A 15 -11.95 -3.89 -0.73
C SER A 15 -11.50 -2.57 -1.37
N ILE A 16 -11.72 -1.42 -0.73
CA ILE A 16 -11.25 -0.12 -1.24
C ILE A 16 -9.73 -0.08 -1.19
N THR A 17 -9.15 -0.55 -0.08
CA THR A 17 -7.70 -0.60 0.06
C THR A 17 -7.12 -1.61 -0.91
N GLN A 18 -7.75 -2.78 -1.06
CA GLN A 18 -7.34 -3.79 -2.03
C GLN A 18 -7.30 -3.23 -3.47
N ASN A 19 -8.36 -2.51 -3.86
CA ASN A 19 -8.48 -1.92 -5.20
C ASN A 19 -7.71 -0.60 -5.36
N GLY A 20 -7.03 -0.13 -4.29
CA GLY A 20 -6.23 1.09 -4.32
C GLY A 20 -5.07 1.09 -5.33
N TRP A 21 -4.72 -0.08 -5.89
CA TRP A 21 -3.71 -0.25 -6.95
C TRP A 21 -4.24 -0.06 -8.37
N GLU A 22 -5.54 0.14 -8.55
CA GLU A 22 -6.10 0.47 -9.86
C GLU A 22 -5.48 1.75 -10.42
N GLN A 23 -5.59 1.94 -11.74
CA GLN A 23 -5.03 3.12 -12.40
C GLN A 23 -5.64 4.40 -11.84
N GLY A 24 -4.81 5.31 -11.32
CA GLY A 24 -5.22 6.53 -10.62
C GLY A 24 -5.66 6.28 -9.17
N GLY A 25 -5.54 5.05 -8.67
CA GLY A 25 -5.83 4.67 -7.30
C GLY A 25 -4.82 5.25 -6.31
N PHE A 26 -5.26 5.42 -5.07
CA PHE A 26 -4.46 6.08 -4.06
C PHE A 26 -3.15 5.33 -3.73
N ALA A 27 -3.15 3.99 -3.74
CA ALA A 27 -1.94 3.20 -3.46
C ALA A 27 -0.91 3.38 -4.58
N GLN A 28 -1.37 3.47 -5.83
CA GLN A 28 -0.51 3.76 -6.97
C GLN A 28 0.13 5.16 -6.84
N LEU A 29 -0.68 6.19 -6.59
CA LEU A 29 -0.19 7.57 -6.46
C LEU A 29 0.77 7.73 -5.28
N LEU A 30 0.53 6.99 -4.19
CA LEU A 30 1.40 6.97 -3.03
C LEU A 30 2.75 6.34 -3.37
N ALA A 31 2.76 5.19 -4.05
CA ALA A 31 3.98 4.53 -4.48
C ALA A 31 4.81 5.40 -5.44
N GLU A 32 4.16 6.11 -6.35
CA GLU A 32 4.82 7.05 -7.26
C GLU A 32 5.48 8.21 -6.49
N ARG A 33 4.77 8.80 -5.52
CA ARG A 33 5.28 9.94 -4.74
C ARG A 33 6.43 9.56 -3.79
N TYR A 34 6.44 8.32 -3.30
CA TYR A 34 7.44 7.81 -2.36
C TYR A 34 8.52 6.93 -3.02
N VAL A 35 8.63 6.96 -4.35
CA VAL A 35 9.66 6.20 -5.08
C VAL A 35 11.06 6.48 -4.50
N ARG A 36 11.78 5.39 -4.17
CA ARG A 36 13.12 5.42 -3.53
C ARG A 36 13.19 6.10 -2.16
N LYS A 37 12.06 6.40 -1.52
CA LYS A 37 12.00 6.92 -0.15
C LYS A 37 11.44 5.86 0.78
N LEU A 38 10.24 5.37 0.48
CA LEU A 38 9.50 4.40 1.29
C LEU A 38 8.89 3.34 0.39
N ASP A 39 8.76 2.13 0.91
CA ASP A 39 7.97 1.09 0.23
C ASP A 39 6.48 1.27 0.57
N VAL A 40 5.61 1.12 -0.42
CA VAL A 40 4.16 1.12 -0.21
C VAL A 40 3.65 -0.31 -0.38
N LEU A 41 3.18 -0.91 0.71
CA LEU A 41 2.66 -2.27 0.71
C LEU A 41 1.15 -2.27 0.93
N ASN A 42 0.41 -2.79 -0.05
CA ASN A 42 -1.03 -2.98 0.07
C ASN A 42 -1.34 -4.34 0.70
N ARG A 43 -2.06 -4.29 1.82
CA ARG A 43 -2.57 -5.45 2.57
C ARG A 43 -4.09 -5.36 2.75
N GLY A 44 -4.78 -4.68 1.83
CA GLY A 44 -6.23 -4.64 1.77
C GLY A 44 -6.81 -6.04 1.48
N PHE A 45 -7.87 -6.39 2.19
CA PHE A 45 -8.57 -7.66 2.04
C PHE A 45 -10.07 -7.40 1.88
N SER A 46 -10.63 -7.76 0.73
CA SER A 46 -12.06 -7.65 0.50
C SER A 46 -12.83 -8.49 1.53
N GLY A 47 -13.73 -7.85 2.28
CA GLY A 47 -14.44 -8.46 3.41
C GLY A 47 -13.77 -8.26 4.77
N TYR A 48 -12.73 -7.43 4.86
CA TYR A 48 -12.15 -7.02 6.15
C TYR A 48 -13.14 -6.12 6.91
N GLN A 49 -13.63 -6.59 8.05
CA GLN A 49 -14.53 -5.87 8.95
C GLN A 49 -13.82 -5.68 10.30
N THR A 50 -14.01 -4.52 10.93
CA THR A 50 -13.31 -4.12 12.17
C THR A 50 -13.97 -4.67 13.45
N ASP A 51 -14.68 -5.78 13.38
CA ASP A 51 -15.38 -6.34 14.55
C ASP A 51 -14.40 -6.95 15.56
#